data_AF-J5X4X4-F1
#
_entry.id   AF-J5X4X4-F1
#
_cell.length_a   1.000
_cell.length_b   1.000
_cell.length_c   1.000
_cell.angle_alpha   90.00
_cell.angle_beta   90.00
_cell.angle_gamma   90.00
#
_symmetry.space_group_name_H-M   'P 1'
#
loop_
_entity.id
_entity.type
_entity.pdbx_description
1 polymer ?
#
loop_
_entity_poly.entity_id
_entity_poly.type
_entity_poly.pdbx_seq_one_letter_code
_entity_poly.pdbx_strand_id
1 'polypeptide(L)'
;MNLLKVKEILKDKGMTINDLANVMGINRVTLSNIINGNPTLETLQKIANSLGVKITELFMEVNENRYSISKNEFGNYYSYNDENVFLNSFLPHLIKNEVGSFSLDIKRKEFSIVPNRSEIYELVSSEESIEEIVFKGNSKGQVLVKLFSSFTSLTLAEYSSFCEALRMFIYFHKQCEDELASLLGASNFKKENYNSDYYLLGTVNRIIWNKLIALTKVYDLDSDKDELGKYNYTGRDIMMYNLEIERNYNIKMWISPIDHLSTDKEVMIGWKIPRDFNRKLIVENLIFNAQESYDFLYGTMIPKAIDL
;
A
#
# COMPACT_ATOMS: atom_id res chain seq x y z
N MET A 1 9.59 -2.42 -2.66
CA MET A 1 9.85 -1.70 -3.94
C MET A 1 11.21 -1.03 -3.88
N ASN A 2 12.04 -1.11 -4.93
CA ASN A 2 13.47 -0.76 -4.86
C ASN A 2 13.84 0.56 -5.55
N LEU A 3 14.99 1.12 -5.14
CA LEU A 3 15.69 2.27 -5.76
C LEU A 3 16.24 1.96 -7.17
N LEU A 4 15.50 1.18 -7.96
CA LEU A 4 15.92 0.73 -9.28
C LEU A 4 15.71 1.82 -10.32
N LYS A 5 16.76 2.11 -11.09
CA LYS A 5 16.74 3.02 -12.24
C LYS A 5 16.70 2.29 -13.58
N VAL A 6 16.08 1.11 -13.63
CA VAL A 6 15.99 0.28 -14.84
C VAL A 6 15.39 1.07 -16.01
N LYS A 7 14.35 1.87 -15.78
CA LYS A 7 13.72 2.71 -16.81
C LYS A 7 14.65 3.78 -17.36
N GLU A 8 15.50 4.38 -16.53
CA GLU A 8 16.49 5.37 -16.95
C GLU A 8 17.55 4.70 -17.84
N ILE A 9 18.06 3.54 -17.44
CA ILE A 9 19.03 2.76 -18.21
C ILE A 9 18.47 2.36 -19.58
N LEU A 10 17.20 1.96 -19.62
CA LEU A 10 16.50 1.64 -20.88
C LEU A 10 16.47 2.84 -21.81
N LYS A 11 16.09 4.01 -21.28
CA LYS A 11 16.04 5.26 -22.04
C LYS A 11 17.42 5.64 -22.59
N ASP A 12 18.46 5.56 -21.78
CA ASP A 12 19.84 5.86 -22.19
C ASP A 12 20.35 4.92 -23.28
N LYS A 13 19.84 3.68 -23.29
CA LYS A 13 20.14 2.67 -24.33
C LYS A 13 19.20 2.72 -25.54
N GLY A 14 18.22 3.64 -25.57
CA GLY A 14 17.20 3.70 -26.62
C GLY A 14 16.30 2.46 -26.69
N MET A 15 16.16 1.74 -25.57
CA MET A 15 15.34 0.54 -25.42
C MET A 15 14.02 0.86 -24.73
N THR A 16 12.98 0.10 -25.06
CA THR A 16 11.70 0.12 -24.34
C THR A 16 11.62 -1.01 -23.31
N ILE A 17 10.67 -0.93 -22.38
CA ILE A 17 10.34 -2.04 -21.48
C ILE A 17 9.93 -3.29 -22.29
N ASN A 18 9.26 -3.11 -23.44
CA ASN A 18 8.91 -4.23 -24.31
C ASN A 18 10.14 -4.92 -24.88
N ASP A 19 11.16 -4.16 -25.29
CA ASP A 19 12.40 -4.72 -25.83
C ASP A 19 13.12 -5.55 -24.76
N LEU A 20 13.21 -5.04 -23.53
CA LEU A 20 13.79 -5.77 -22.41
C LEU A 20 12.96 -7.03 -22.07
N ALA A 21 11.63 -6.93 -22.06
CA ALA A 21 10.77 -8.07 -21.82
C ALA A 21 10.97 -9.18 -22.87
N ASN A 22 11.10 -8.79 -24.15
CA ASN A 22 11.40 -9.70 -25.25
C ASN A 22 12.77 -10.37 -25.09
N VAL A 23 13.82 -9.60 -24.73
CA VAL A 23 15.16 -10.14 -24.45
C VAL A 23 15.13 -11.13 -23.28
N MET A 24 14.34 -10.84 -22.24
CA MET A 24 14.17 -11.69 -21.07
C MET A 24 13.22 -12.87 -21.29
N GLY A 25 12.52 -12.95 -22.43
CA GLY A 25 11.54 -13.99 -22.72
C GLY A 25 10.31 -13.97 -21.81
N ILE A 26 9.92 -12.80 -21.30
CA ILE A 26 8.75 -12.63 -20.42
C ILE A 26 7.80 -11.57 -20.96
N ASN A 27 6.55 -11.55 -20.48
CA ASN A 27 5.60 -10.50 -20.86
C ASN A 27 6.01 -9.16 -20.23
N ARG A 28 5.84 -8.06 -20.98
CA ARG A 28 5.98 -6.67 -20.51
C ARG A 28 5.31 -6.42 -19.15
N VAL A 29 4.07 -6.87 -18.95
CA VAL A 29 3.34 -6.68 -17.68
C VAL A 29 4.06 -7.37 -16.53
N THR A 30 4.53 -8.61 -16.76
CA THR A 30 5.34 -9.36 -15.78
C THR A 30 6.63 -8.61 -15.44
N LEU A 31 7.33 -8.09 -16.45
CA LEU A 31 8.53 -7.30 -16.22
C LEU A 31 8.25 -5.98 -15.48
N SER A 32 7.15 -5.28 -15.81
CA SER A 32 6.71 -4.08 -15.10
C SER A 32 6.51 -4.38 -13.62
N ASN A 33 5.78 -5.46 -13.31
CA ASN A 33 5.55 -5.90 -11.94
C ASN A 33 6.83 -6.29 -11.21
N ILE A 34 7.79 -6.90 -11.92
CA ILE A 34 9.11 -7.24 -11.36
C ILE A 34 9.91 -5.97 -11.02
N ILE A 35 10.00 -5.01 -11.94
CA ILE A 35 10.77 -3.77 -11.76
C ILE A 35 10.16 -2.90 -10.66
N ASN A 36 8.83 -2.80 -10.64
CA ASN A 36 8.10 -2.01 -9.66
C ASN A 36 7.88 -2.77 -8.33
N GLY A 37 8.20 -4.06 -8.28
CA GLY A 37 8.03 -4.90 -7.09
C GLY A 37 9.28 -4.95 -6.21
N ASN A 38 9.49 -6.10 -5.57
CA ASN A 38 10.73 -6.42 -4.87
C ASN A 38 11.42 -7.61 -5.57
N PRO A 39 12.13 -7.38 -6.68
CA PRO A 39 12.73 -8.45 -7.47
C PRO A 39 13.81 -9.19 -6.67
N THR A 40 13.87 -10.51 -6.85
CA THR A 40 14.93 -11.32 -6.25
C THR A 40 16.30 -10.94 -6.80
N LEU A 41 17.37 -11.23 -6.06
CA LEU A 41 18.74 -11.03 -6.53
C LEU A 41 18.99 -11.72 -7.89
N GLU A 42 18.46 -12.93 -8.06
CA GLU A 42 18.54 -13.67 -9.32
C GLU A 42 17.87 -12.90 -10.47
N THR A 43 16.69 -12.34 -10.21
CA THR A 43 15.94 -11.57 -11.22
C THR A 43 16.66 -10.27 -11.56
N LEU A 44 17.19 -9.57 -10.57
CA LEU A 44 18.02 -8.39 -10.77
C LEU A 44 19.26 -8.70 -11.61
N GLN A 45 19.92 -9.84 -11.36
CA GLN A 45 21.07 -10.27 -12.15
C GLN A 45 20.67 -10.55 -13.61
N LYS A 46 19.51 -11.18 -13.84
CA LYS A 46 18.97 -11.40 -15.20
C LYS A 46 18.69 -10.08 -15.92
N ILE A 47 18.10 -9.11 -15.23
CA ILE A 47 17.85 -7.76 -15.77
C ILE A 47 19.17 -7.08 -16.12
N ALA A 48 20.13 -7.07 -15.21
CA ALA A 48 21.45 -6.46 -15.40
C ALA A 48 22.18 -7.07 -16.61
N ASN A 49 22.19 -8.41 -16.71
CA ASN A 49 22.78 -9.14 -17.82
C ASN A 49 22.10 -8.79 -19.16
N SER A 50 20.76 -8.74 -19.18
CA SER A 50 19.98 -8.40 -20.38
C SER A 50 20.21 -6.96 -20.85
N LEU A 51 20.53 -6.06 -19.92
CA LEU A 51 20.89 -4.67 -20.20
C LEU A 51 22.39 -4.47 -20.47
N GLY A 52 23.22 -5.48 -20.21
CA GLY A 52 24.68 -5.38 -20.32
C GLY A 52 25.28 -4.36 -19.34
N VAL A 53 24.79 -4.31 -18.10
CA VAL A 53 25.28 -3.42 -17.02
C VAL A 53 25.61 -4.24 -15.77
N LYS A 54 26.41 -3.69 -14.84
CA LYS A 54 26.58 -4.33 -13.53
C LYS A 54 25.28 -4.24 -12.72
N ILE A 55 25.05 -5.22 -11.86
CA ILE A 55 23.86 -5.22 -10.99
C ILE A 55 23.78 -3.97 -10.11
N THR A 56 24.93 -3.42 -9.67
CA THR A 56 25.00 -2.16 -8.90
C THR A 56 24.52 -0.95 -9.71
N GLU A 57 24.67 -0.97 -11.03
CA GLU A 57 24.20 0.11 -11.91
C GLU A 57 22.67 0.12 -12.04
N LEU A 58 21.98 -0.96 -11.67
CA LEU A 58 20.52 -0.97 -11.62
C LEU A 58 19.97 -0.05 -10.52
N PHE A 59 20.79 0.31 -9.54
CA PHE A 59 20.37 1.11 -8.40
C PHE A 59 20.80 2.57 -8.56
N MET A 60 20.01 3.48 -7.99
CA MET A 60 20.44 4.86 -7.80
C MET A 60 21.43 4.95 -6.65
N GLU A 61 22.37 5.88 -6.78
CA GLU A 61 23.14 6.32 -5.63
C GLU A 61 22.25 7.20 -4.76
N VAL A 62 22.14 6.88 -3.48
CA VAL A 62 21.41 7.69 -2.51
C VAL A 62 22.41 8.28 -1.54
N ASN A 63 22.38 9.60 -1.37
CA ASN A 63 23.20 10.27 -0.38
C ASN A 63 22.46 10.30 0.97
N GLU A 64 22.93 9.49 1.92
CA GLU A 64 22.35 9.39 3.26
C GLU A 64 22.35 10.71 4.04
N ASN A 65 23.18 11.68 3.66
CA ASN A 65 23.19 13.00 4.30
C ASN A 65 22.05 13.92 3.82
N ARG A 66 21.31 13.54 2.77
CA ARG A 66 20.23 14.37 2.18
C ARG A 66 18.86 14.04 2.73
N TYR A 67 18.70 12.96 3.47
CA TYR A 67 17.40 12.59 4.01
C TYR A 67 17.48 12.18 5.47
N SER A 68 16.34 12.26 6.16
CA SER A 68 16.18 11.72 7.50
C SER A 68 14.87 10.97 7.60
N ILE A 69 14.85 9.88 8.37
CA ILE A 69 13.66 9.10 8.66
C ILE A 69 13.60 8.83 10.17
N SER A 70 12.43 9.02 10.75
CA SER A 70 12.16 8.71 12.16
C SER A 70 10.82 7.98 12.24
N LYS A 71 10.84 6.77 12.79
CA LYS A 71 9.65 5.94 13.01
C LYS A 71 9.48 5.72 14.50
N ASN A 72 8.35 6.13 15.05
CA ASN A 72 8.02 5.97 16.47
C ASN A 72 6.50 5.95 16.67
N GLU A 73 6.06 5.77 17.92
CA GLU A 73 4.62 5.69 18.24
C GLU A 73 3.82 6.96 17.92
N PHE A 74 4.49 8.11 17.78
CA PHE A 74 3.87 9.39 17.43
C PHE A 74 3.72 9.57 15.92
N GLY A 75 4.41 8.77 15.11
CA GLY A 75 4.29 8.79 13.66
C GLY A 75 5.57 8.35 12.94
N ASN A 76 5.42 8.18 11.63
CA ASN A 76 6.54 8.00 10.72
C ASN A 76 6.81 9.33 10.02
N TYR A 77 8.00 9.89 10.23
CA TYR A 77 8.44 11.16 9.69
C TYR A 77 9.58 10.95 8.70
N TYR A 78 9.53 11.69 7.60
CA TYR A 78 10.56 11.69 6.58
C TYR A 78 10.84 13.13 6.12
N SER A 79 12.11 13.43 5.89
CA SER A 79 12.50 14.64 5.20
C SER A 79 13.62 14.39 4.20
N TYR A 80 13.63 15.20 3.14
CA TYR A 80 14.71 15.32 2.19
C TYR A 80 15.12 16.79 2.10
N ASN A 81 16.41 17.06 2.04
CA ASN A 81 16.95 18.40 2.00
C ASN A 81 18.27 18.44 1.23
N ASP A 82 18.32 19.23 0.17
CA ASP A 82 19.56 19.58 -0.54
C ASP A 82 19.61 21.09 -0.86
N GLU A 83 20.51 21.53 -1.73
CA GLU A 83 20.65 22.95 -2.07
C GLU A 83 19.46 23.54 -2.86
N ASN A 84 18.64 22.70 -3.51
CA ASN A 84 17.57 23.10 -4.43
C ASN A 84 16.17 22.84 -3.88
N VAL A 85 15.99 21.78 -3.10
CA VAL A 85 14.69 21.26 -2.69
C VAL A 85 14.67 20.91 -1.20
N PHE A 86 13.53 21.12 -0.58
CA PHE A 86 13.20 20.61 0.75
C PHE A 86 11.85 19.88 0.69
N LEU A 87 11.82 18.62 1.12
CA LEU A 87 10.59 17.83 1.25
C LEU A 87 10.43 17.46 2.71
N ASN A 88 9.28 17.78 3.28
CA ASN A 88 8.90 17.41 4.63
C ASN A 88 7.65 16.52 4.59
N SER A 89 7.62 15.40 5.32
CA SER A 89 6.57 14.40 5.18
C SER A 89 6.23 13.64 6.46
N PHE A 90 4.94 13.28 6.55
CA PHE A 90 4.50 12.15 7.34
C PHE A 90 4.30 10.95 6.41
N LEU A 91 4.88 9.81 6.75
CA LEU A 91 4.69 8.55 6.03
C LEU A 91 3.50 7.76 6.63
N PRO A 92 2.99 6.73 5.92
CA PRO A 92 1.99 5.81 6.44
C PRO A 92 2.34 5.32 7.86
N HIS A 93 1.39 5.41 8.78
CA HIS A 93 1.53 5.00 10.17
C HIS A 93 0.24 4.38 10.72
N LEU A 94 0.37 3.30 11.51
CA LEU A 94 -0.72 2.41 11.89
C LEU A 94 -1.88 3.15 12.57
N ILE A 95 -1.57 4.10 13.45
CA ILE A 95 -2.55 4.76 14.33
C ILE A 95 -2.83 6.21 13.92
N LYS A 96 -1.97 6.82 13.08
CA LYS A 96 -1.99 8.29 12.87
C LYS A 96 -2.51 8.67 11.50
N ASN A 97 -1.78 8.30 10.45
CA ASN A 97 -2.15 8.61 9.07
C ASN A 97 -1.72 7.46 8.17
N GLU A 98 -2.67 6.67 7.67
CA GLU A 98 -2.39 5.54 6.78
C GLU A 98 -1.84 5.96 5.41
N VAL A 99 -2.11 7.19 5.00
CA VAL A 99 -1.75 7.70 3.66
C VAL A 99 -0.43 8.46 3.73
N GLY A 100 -0.16 9.11 4.85
CA GLY A 100 0.89 10.12 4.91
C GLY A 100 0.47 11.47 4.32
N SER A 101 1.44 12.38 4.25
CA SER A 101 1.35 13.72 3.67
C SER A 101 2.76 14.22 3.35
N PHE A 102 2.88 15.20 2.45
CA PHE A 102 4.13 15.93 2.32
C PHE A 102 3.90 17.39 1.94
N SER A 103 4.93 18.21 2.18
CA SER A 103 5.12 19.53 1.58
C SER A 103 6.46 19.51 0.86
N LEU A 104 6.48 20.01 -0.37
CA LEU A 104 7.67 20.06 -1.22
C LEU A 104 7.96 21.51 -1.61
N ASP A 105 9.06 22.04 -1.11
CA ASP A 105 9.55 23.37 -1.41
C ASP A 105 10.68 23.29 -2.44
N ILE A 106 10.57 24.09 -3.49
CA ILE A 106 11.71 24.37 -4.36
C ILE A 106 12.31 25.67 -3.82
N LYS A 107 13.51 25.63 -3.22
CA LYS A 107 14.04 26.70 -2.37
C LYS A 107 14.15 28.07 -3.05
N ARG A 108 14.35 28.07 -4.36
CA ARG A 108 14.43 29.29 -5.19
C ARG A 108 13.06 29.74 -5.75
N LYS A 109 11.97 29.11 -5.30
CA LYS A 109 10.59 29.43 -5.66
C LYS A 109 9.82 29.81 -4.39
N GLU A 110 8.90 30.75 -4.52
CA GLU A 110 8.11 31.26 -3.40
C GLU A 110 6.80 30.47 -3.20
N PHE A 111 6.84 29.15 -3.38
CA PHE A 111 5.67 28.30 -3.16
C PHE A 111 6.05 26.86 -2.76
N SER A 112 5.11 26.21 -2.09
CA SER A 112 5.18 24.80 -1.70
C SER A 112 4.16 23.99 -2.51
N ILE A 113 4.52 22.77 -2.89
CA ILE A 113 3.57 21.80 -3.43
C ILE A 113 3.09 20.94 -2.27
N VAL A 114 1.80 21.02 -1.96
CA VAL A 114 1.15 20.28 -0.86
C VAL A 114 -0.01 19.49 -1.44
N PRO A 115 0.17 18.18 -1.72
CA PRO A 115 -0.91 17.38 -2.26
C PRO A 115 -2.00 17.06 -1.25
N ASN A 116 -3.20 16.84 -1.78
CA ASN A 116 -4.27 16.18 -1.06
C ASN A 116 -4.07 14.64 -1.03
N ARG A 117 -4.95 13.94 -0.30
CA ARG A 117 -4.88 12.48 -0.14
C ARG A 117 -4.98 11.70 -1.46
N SER A 118 -5.80 12.13 -2.42
CA SER A 118 -5.93 11.46 -3.73
C SER A 118 -4.65 11.62 -4.54
N GLU A 119 -4.10 12.83 -4.55
CA GLU A 119 -2.86 13.15 -5.26
C GLU A 119 -1.66 12.34 -4.75
N ILE A 120 -1.53 12.17 -3.43
CA ILE A 120 -0.49 11.28 -2.85
C ILE A 120 -0.69 9.85 -3.34
N TYR A 121 -1.92 9.36 -3.30
CA TYR A 121 -2.21 7.99 -3.73
C TYR A 121 -1.88 7.77 -5.20
N GLU A 122 -2.29 8.68 -6.07
CA GLU A 122 -1.97 8.64 -7.50
C GLU A 122 -0.46 8.63 -7.72
N LEU A 123 0.28 9.48 -6.99
CA LEU A 123 1.74 9.53 -7.05
C LEU A 123 2.40 8.21 -6.64
N VAL A 124 2.02 7.66 -5.47
CA VAL A 124 2.66 6.45 -4.94
C VAL A 124 2.23 5.19 -5.70
N SER A 125 1.00 5.14 -6.21
CA SER A 125 0.49 3.97 -6.93
C SER A 125 0.85 3.95 -8.42
N SER A 126 1.40 5.05 -8.94
CA SER A 126 1.77 5.14 -10.34
C SER A 126 2.83 4.10 -10.72
N GLU A 127 2.64 3.49 -11.89
CA GLU A 127 3.66 2.68 -12.55
C GLU A 127 4.63 3.53 -13.38
N GLU A 128 4.35 4.82 -13.60
CA GLU A 128 5.20 5.75 -14.34
C GLU A 128 6.40 6.19 -13.49
N SER A 129 7.54 6.53 -14.14
CA SER A 129 8.66 7.15 -13.43
C SER A 129 8.29 8.57 -13.01
N ILE A 130 9.01 9.12 -12.03
CA ILE A 130 8.79 10.51 -11.60
C ILE A 130 8.92 11.46 -12.79
N GLU A 131 9.94 11.27 -13.64
CA GLU A 131 10.16 12.07 -14.85
C GLU A 131 8.95 12.03 -15.79
N GLU A 132 8.38 10.85 -16.03
CA GLU A 132 7.19 10.66 -16.88
C GLU A 132 5.99 11.44 -16.31
N ILE A 133 5.78 11.36 -14.98
CA ILE A 133 4.71 12.06 -14.27
C ILE A 133 4.88 13.58 -14.41
N VAL A 134 6.07 14.10 -14.10
CA VAL A 134 6.24 15.53 -13.86
C VAL A 134 6.64 16.34 -15.10
N PHE A 135 7.31 15.73 -16.08
CA PHE A 135 7.85 16.45 -17.24
C PHE A 135 6.73 16.93 -18.17
N LYS A 136 6.86 18.17 -18.68
CA LYS A 136 5.93 18.78 -19.65
C LYS A 136 6.61 19.44 -20.85
N GLY A 137 7.93 19.53 -20.88
CA GLY A 137 8.68 20.07 -22.02
C GLY A 137 9.93 20.83 -21.60
N ASN A 138 10.63 21.38 -22.58
CA ASN A 138 11.81 22.22 -22.38
C ASN A 138 11.59 23.59 -23.01
N SER A 139 11.97 24.66 -22.30
CA SER A 139 11.88 26.02 -22.81
C SER A 139 13.04 26.87 -22.28
N LYS A 140 13.79 27.51 -23.19
CA LYS A 140 14.91 28.41 -22.87
C LYS A 140 15.91 27.84 -21.85
N GLY A 141 16.26 26.56 -21.98
CA GLY A 141 17.20 25.87 -21.08
C GLY A 141 16.64 25.48 -19.72
N GLN A 142 15.33 25.63 -19.50
CA GLN A 142 14.62 25.15 -18.31
C GLN A 142 13.68 23.99 -18.66
N VAL A 143 13.48 23.11 -17.68
CA VAL A 143 12.54 22.00 -17.72
C VAL A 143 11.19 22.49 -17.21
N LEU A 144 10.16 22.39 -18.03
CA LEU A 144 8.77 22.66 -17.63
C LEU A 144 8.24 21.44 -16.90
N VAL A 145 7.77 21.65 -15.67
CA VAL A 145 7.22 20.58 -14.83
C VAL A 145 5.81 20.90 -14.38
N LYS A 146 5.00 19.86 -14.26
CA LYS A 146 3.69 19.89 -13.58
C LYS A 146 3.64 18.75 -12.58
N LEU A 147 3.41 19.09 -11.32
CA LEU A 147 3.07 18.11 -10.29
C LEU A 147 1.74 18.55 -9.69
N PHE A 148 0.73 17.69 -9.81
CA PHE A 148 -0.65 17.99 -9.41
C PHE A 148 -1.19 19.25 -10.12
N SER A 149 -1.70 20.22 -9.36
CA SER A 149 -2.14 21.52 -9.86
C SER A 149 -0.98 22.52 -10.08
N SER A 150 0.21 22.25 -9.55
CA SER A 150 1.35 23.17 -9.61
C SER A 150 2.13 23.02 -10.92
N PHE A 151 2.31 24.13 -11.64
CA PHE A 151 3.10 24.22 -12.86
C PHE A 151 4.25 25.21 -12.69
N THR A 152 5.49 24.81 -13.00
CA THR A 152 6.65 25.68 -12.89
C THR A 152 7.77 25.29 -13.87
N SER A 153 8.83 26.09 -13.90
CA SER A 153 10.03 25.81 -14.68
C SER A 153 11.24 25.68 -13.75
N LEU A 154 12.07 24.67 -14.01
CA LEU A 154 13.23 24.31 -13.19
C LEU A 154 14.50 24.32 -14.04
N THR A 155 15.62 24.72 -13.44
CA THR A 155 16.96 24.41 -13.97
C THR A 155 17.18 22.89 -13.94
N LEU A 156 18.19 22.38 -14.66
CA LEU A 156 18.50 20.95 -14.65
C LEU A 156 18.85 20.43 -13.24
N ALA A 157 19.58 21.22 -12.44
CA ALA A 157 19.94 20.85 -11.06
C ALA A 157 18.70 20.80 -10.15
N GLU A 158 17.81 21.81 -10.23
CA GLU A 158 16.54 21.80 -9.50
C GLU A 158 15.65 20.64 -9.92
N TYR A 159 15.57 20.35 -11.22
CA TYR A 159 14.78 19.23 -11.75
C TYR A 159 15.27 17.88 -11.24
N SER A 160 16.59 17.65 -11.23
CA SER A 160 17.19 16.43 -10.69
C SER A 160 16.87 16.27 -9.21
N SER A 161 17.06 17.34 -8.42
CA SER A 161 16.79 17.37 -6.97
C SER A 161 15.31 17.13 -6.67
N PHE A 162 14.43 17.73 -7.47
CA PHE A 162 12.98 17.57 -7.40
C PHE A 162 12.55 16.12 -7.64
N CYS A 163 13.11 15.48 -8.67
CA CYS A 163 12.79 14.09 -8.98
C CYS A 163 13.34 13.13 -7.91
N GLU A 164 14.57 13.36 -7.42
CA GLU A 164 15.20 12.59 -6.35
C GLU A 164 14.35 12.64 -5.06
N ALA A 165 13.95 13.84 -4.63
CA ALA A 165 13.13 14.02 -3.42
C ALA A 165 11.81 13.24 -3.48
N LEU A 166 11.07 13.34 -4.59
CA LEU A 166 9.81 12.63 -4.79
C LEU A 166 10.01 11.11 -4.84
N ARG A 167 11.05 10.64 -5.52
CA ARG A 167 11.34 9.22 -5.63
C ARG A 167 11.69 8.61 -4.28
N MET A 168 12.50 9.30 -3.49
CA MET A 168 12.84 8.89 -2.13
C MET A 168 11.61 8.89 -1.21
N PHE A 169 10.71 9.87 -1.35
CA PHE A 169 9.42 9.86 -0.67
C PHE A 169 8.59 8.60 -1.02
N ILE A 170 8.39 8.31 -2.32
CA ILE A 170 7.65 7.12 -2.76
C ILE A 170 8.28 5.83 -2.21
N TYR A 171 9.61 5.74 -2.24
CA TYR A 171 10.34 4.58 -1.73
C TYR A 171 10.04 4.33 -0.24
N PHE A 172 10.24 5.33 0.62
CA PHE A 172 9.99 5.17 2.06
C PHE A 172 8.51 5.06 2.40
N HIS A 173 7.64 5.71 1.63
CA HIS A 173 6.20 5.58 1.75
C HIS A 173 5.77 4.12 1.55
N LYS A 174 6.20 3.48 0.46
CA LYS A 174 5.91 2.07 0.18
C LYS A 174 6.49 1.12 1.22
N GLN A 175 7.70 1.38 1.71
CA GLN A 175 8.25 0.59 2.81
C GLN A 175 7.35 0.63 4.06
N CYS A 176 6.81 1.80 4.39
CA CYS A 176 5.85 1.92 5.48
C CYS A 176 4.52 1.21 5.14
N GLU A 177 4.02 1.25 3.90
CA GLU A 177 2.84 0.47 3.52
C GLU A 177 3.05 -1.04 3.67
N ASP A 178 4.21 -1.55 3.26
CA ASP A 178 4.59 -2.97 3.41
C ASP A 178 4.66 -3.36 4.91
N GLU A 179 5.26 -2.52 5.76
CA GLU A 179 5.28 -2.70 7.22
C GLU A 179 3.88 -2.70 7.81
N LEU A 180 3.00 -1.79 7.38
CA LEU A 180 1.61 -1.75 7.83
C LEU A 180 0.83 -2.99 7.40
N ALA A 181 1.01 -3.44 6.16
CA ALA A 181 0.38 -4.66 5.68
C ALA A 181 0.85 -5.87 6.51
N SER A 182 2.14 -5.95 6.86
CA SER A 182 2.66 -7.00 7.73
C SER A 182 2.02 -6.96 9.13
N LEU A 183 1.93 -5.77 9.76
CA LEU A 183 1.33 -5.61 11.09
C LEU A 183 -0.17 -5.94 11.10
N LEU A 184 -0.87 -5.67 10.01
CA LEU A 184 -2.29 -5.97 9.85
C LEU A 184 -2.56 -7.43 9.41
N GLY A 185 -1.53 -8.28 9.30
CA GLY A 185 -1.66 -9.64 8.75
C GLY A 185 -2.18 -9.64 7.32
N ALA A 186 -1.99 -8.54 6.60
CA ALA A 186 -2.62 -8.22 5.33
C ALA A 186 -1.71 -8.46 4.11
N SER A 187 -0.46 -8.90 4.30
CA SER A 187 0.55 -9.03 3.23
C SER A 187 0.13 -9.95 2.07
N ASN A 188 -0.74 -10.92 2.32
CA ASN A 188 -1.24 -11.85 1.30
C ASN A 188 -2.60 -11.44 0.72
N PHE A 189 -3.16 -10.31 1.16
CA PHE A 189 -4.49 -9.87 0.79
C PHE A 189 -4.43 -8.56 0.02
N LYS A 190 -5.23 -8.49 -1.05
CA LYS A 190 -5.37 -7.25 -1.81
C LYS A 190 -6.25 -6.27 -1.05
N LYS A 191 -5.79 -5.03 -0.85
CA LYS A 191 -6.67 -3.94 -0.39
C LYS A 191 -7.72 -3.66 -1.46
N GLU A 192 -8.99 -3.58 -1.08
CA GLU A 192 -10.12 -3.48 -2.01
C GLU A 192 -9.99 -2.28 -2.95
N ASN A 193 -9.79 -1.10 -2.36
CA ASN A 193 -9.31 0.08 -3.04
C ASN A 193 -8.65 1.03 -2.02
N TYR A 194 -8.12 2.15 -2.49
CA TYR A 194 -7.43 3.13 -1.64
C TYR A 194 -8.28 3.71 -0.51
N ASN A 195 -9.50 4.13 -0.84
CA ASN A 195 -10.45 4.72 0.10
C ASN A 195 -11.14 3.67 0.98
N SER A 196 -10.90 2.40 0.67
CA SER A 196 -11.52 1.28 1.37
C SER A 196 -10.82 0.95 2.67
N ASP A 197 -11.65 0.50 3.60
CA ASP A 197 -11.23 -0.02 4.89
C ASP A 197 -11.16 -1.55 4.83
N TYR A 198 -11.07 -2.14 3.64
CA TYR A 198 -11.17 -3.59 3.48
C TYR A 198 -9.95 -4.20 2.79
N TYR A 199 -9.48 -5.31 3.35
CA TYR A 199 -8.65 -6.29 2.66
C TYR A 199 -9.52 -7.45 2.20
N LEU A 200 -9.35 -7.86 0.95
CA LEU A 200 -10.14 -8.92 0.33
C LEU A 200 -9.60 -10.29 0.76
N LEU A 201 -10.42 -11.05 1.48
CA LEU A 201 -10.09 -12.39 1.97
C LEU A 201 -10.41 -13.51 0.96
N GLY A 202 -10.99 -13.16 -0.19
CA GLY A 202 -11.40 -14.11 -1.23
C GLY A 202 -12.91 -14.24 -1.34
N THR A 203 -13.37 -15.21 -2.13
CA THR A 203 -14.80 -15.45 -2.35
C THR A 203 -15.29 -16.70 -1.63
N VAL A 204 -16.59 -16.71 -1.30
CA VAL A 204 -17.32 -17.91 -0.84
C VAL A 204 -18.63 -18.05 -1.60
N ASN A 205 -19.17 -19.26 -1.68
CA ASN A 205 -20.51 -19.47 -2.23
C ASN A 205 -21.57 -18.74 -1.37
N ARG A 206 -22.57 -18.13 -2.00
CA ARG A 206 -23.62 -17.37 -1.31
C ARG A 206 -24.45 -18.20 -0.33
N ILE A 207 -24.62 -19.50 -0.58
CA ILE A 207 -25.27 -20.43 0.35
C ILE A 207 -24.41 -20.57 1.63
N ILE A 208 -23.09 -20.68 1.48
CA ILE A 208 -22.16 -20.73 2.62
C ILE A 208 -22.19 -19.42 3.39
N TRP A 209 -22.20 -18.28 2.70
CA TRP A 209 -22.34 -16.97 3.34
C TRP A 209 -23.62 -16.85 4.19
N ASN A 210 -24.77 -17.27 3.63
CA ASN A 210 -26.03 -17.25 4.36
C ASN A 210 -25.99 -18.16 5.61
N LYS A 211 -25.33 -19.33 5.50
CA LYS A 211 -25.09 -20.23 6.64
C LYS A 211 -24.16 -19.61 7.68
N LEU A 212 -23.11 -18.89 7.27
CA LEU A 212 -22.23 -18.14 8.18
C LEU A 212 -23.00 -17.07 8.97
N ILE A 213 -23.86 -16.30 8.30
CA ILE A 213 -24.71 -15.30 8.97
C ILE A 213 -25.74 -15.96 9.90
N ALA A 214 -26.29 -17.11 9.53
CA ALA A 214 -27.15 -17.88 10.43
C ALA A 214 -26.37 -18.41 11.64
N LEU A 215 -25.11 -18.82 11.46
CA LEU A 215 -24.23 -19.27 12.54
C LEU A 215 -23.97 -18.13 13.54
N THR A 216 -23.73 -16.90 13.10
CA THR A 216 -23.51 -15.78 14.03
C THR A 216 -24.72 -15.51 14.93
N LYS A 217 -25.95 -15.78 14.44
CA LYS A 217 -27.17 -15.72 15.26
C LYS A 217 -27.20 -16.76 16.39
N VAL A 218 -26.62 -17.94 16.17
CA VAL A 218 -26.56 -19.02 17.17
C VAL A 218 -25.64 -18.66 18.34
N TYR A 219 -24.60 -17.88 18.05
CA TYR A 219 -23.58 -17.41 18.99
C TYR A 219 -23.73 -15.93 19.31
N ASP A 220 -24.94 -15.39 19.17
CA ASP A 220 -25.22 -13.98 19.41
C ASP A 220 -24.85 -13.56 20.84
N LEU A 221 -24.60 -12.28 21.07
CA LEU A 221 -24.18 -11.71 22.37
C LEU A 221 -25.12 -12.12 23.51
N ASP A 222 -26.42 -12.23 23.23
CA ASP A 222 -27.45 -12.60 24.21
C ASP A 222 -27.66 -14.11 24.33
N SER A 223 -26.96 -14.94 23.55
CA SER A 223 -27.06 -16.40 23.62
C SER A 223 -26.25 -16.98 24.77
N ASP A 224 -26.58 -18.20 25.22
CA ASP A 224 -25.76 -18.93 26.21
C ASP A 224 -24.54 -19.63 25.59
N LYS A 225 -24.44 -19.70 24.25
CA LYS A 225 -23.35 -20.39 23.54
C LYS A 225 -22.16 -19.48 23.31
N ASP A 226 -20.95 -19.98 23.50
CA ASP A 226 -19.72 -19.19 23.39
C ASP A 226 -18.51 -19.96 22.85
N GLU A 227 -18.67 -21.22 22.44
CA GLU A 227 -17.54 -22.05 22.00
C GLU A 227 -16.86 -21.56 20.71
N LEU A 228 -17.54 -20.70 19.94
CA LEU A 228 -16.98 -19.98 18.78
C LEU A 228 -16.79 -18.48 19.04
N GLY A 229 -16.84 -18.06 20.30
CA GLY A 229 -16.93 -16.67 20.73
C GLY A 229 -18.35 -16.10 20.63
N LYS A 230 -18.46 -14.79 20.93
CA LYS A 230 -19.73 -14.06 20.90
C LYS A 230 -19.80 -13.12 19.70
N TYR A 231 -20.97 -13.03 19.08
CA TYR A 231 -21.18 -12.24 17.87
C TYR A 231 -22.29 -11.23 18.07
N ASN A 232 -22.21 -10.09 17.40
CA ASN A 232 -23.34 -9.20 17.23
C ASN A 232 -24.03 -9.56 15.92
N TYR A 233 -25.16 -10.27 15.99
CA TYR A 233 -25.93 -10.64 14.81
C TYR A 233 -26.58 -9.42 14.17
N THR A 234 -26.02 -8.95 13.05
CA THR A 234 -26.59 -7.84 12.26
C THR A 234 -27.43 -8.32 11.08
N GLY A 235 -27.42 -9.63 10.79
CA GLY A 235 -28.00 -10.21 9.58
C GLY A 235 -27.21 -9.92 8.29
N ARG A 236 -26.07 -9.24 8.39
CA ARG A 236 -25.24 -8.85 7.25
C ARG A 236 -23.75 -9.10 7.47
N ASP A 237 -23.22 -8.74 8.63
CA ASP A 237 -21.80 -8.77 8.94
C ASP A 237 -21.49 -9.89 9.94
N ILE A 238 -20.27 -10.39 9.90
CA ILE A 238 -19.73 -11.24 10.97
C ILE A 238 -18.93 -10.32 11.89
N MET A 239 -19.53 -9.97 13.03
CA MET A 239 -18.93 -9.10 14.04
C MET A 239 -18.71 -9.89 15.33
N MET A 240 -17.50 -10.40 15.53
CA MET A 240 -17.10 -11.14 16.73
C MET A 240 -16.56 -10.17 17.78
N TYR A 241 -16.90 -10.38 19.05
CA TYR A 241 -16.48 -9.53 20.16
C TYR A 241 -15.44 -10.22 21.05
N ASN A 242 -14.47 -9.45 21.55
CA ASN A 242 -13.60 -9.83 22.66
C ASN A 242 -14.14 -9.18 23.94
N LEU A 243 -14.87 -9.94 24.75
CA LEU A 243 -15.53 -9.43 25.96
C LEU A 243 -14.56 -9.07 27.10
N GLU A 244 -13.27 -9.37 26.96
CA GLU A 244 -12.23 -8.98 27.92
C GLU A 244 -11.76 -7.53 27.73
N ILE A 245 -12.11 -6.89 26.61
CA ILE A 245 -11.73 -5.51 26.28
C ILE A 245 -12.85 -4.55 26.72
N GLU A 246 -12.47 -3.36 27.21
CA GLU A 246 -13.41 -2.31 27.62
C GLU A 246 -14.47 -1.98 26.55
N ARG A 247 -15.66 -1.58 27.03
CA ARG A 247 -16.78 -1.18 26.17
C ARG A 247 -16.34 -0.08 25.20
N ASN A 248 -16.69 -0.23 23.92
CA ASN A 248 -16.40 0.65 22.77
C ASN A 248 -15.17 0.30 21.92
N TYR A 249 -14.32 -0.67 22.31
CA TYR A 249 -13.16 -1.12 21.50
C TYR A 249 -13.05 -2.64 21.33
N ASN A 250 -14.14 -3.36 21.57
CA ASN A 250 -14.13 -4.79 21.81
C ASN A 250 -14.50 -5.66 20.60
N ILE A 251 -14.44 -5.14 19.36
CA ILE A 251 -14.63 -5.98 18.17
C ILE A 251 -13.34 -6.74 17.89
N LYS A 252 -13.40 -8.06 18.05
CA LYS A 252 -12.32 -9.01 17.79
C LYS A 252 -12.09 -9.27 16.31
N MET A 253 -13.17 -9.33 15.53
CA MET A 253 -13.12 -9.60 14.09
C MET A 253 -14.35 -8.97 13.44
N TRP A 254 -14.14 -8.28 12.31
CA TRP A 254 -15.22 -7.72 11.50
C TRP A 254 -15.03 -8.12 10.04
N ILE A 255 -15.96 -8.94 9.55
CA ILE A 255 -16.00 -9.39 8.17
C ILE A 255 -17.31 -8.94 7.53
N SER A 256 -17.20 -8.34 6.35
CA SER A 256 -18.33 -7.78 5.59
C SER A 256 -18.34 -8.30 4.15
N PRO A 257 -19.52 -8.43 3.52
CA PRO A 257 -19.60 -8.68 2.09
C PRO A 257 -19.24 -7.40 1.33
N ILE A 258 -18.39 -7.53 0.30
CA ILE A 258 -18.08 -6.43 -0.62
C ILE A 258 -19.05 -6.52 -1.80
N ASP A 259 -20.18 -5.82 -1.68
CA ASP A 259 -21.33 -5.99 -2.57
C ASP A 259 -21.00 -5.77 -4.05
N HIS A 260 -20.25 -4.73 -4.38
CA HIS A 260 -19.90 -4.39 -5.76
C HIS A 260 -18.90 -5.38 -6.40
N LEU A 261 -18.25 -6.23 -5.60
CA LEU A 261 -17.39 -7.32 -6.05
C LEU A 261 -18.07 -8.70 -5.91
N SER A 262 -19.32 -8.73 -5.43
CA SER A 262 -20.08 -9.96 -5.22
C SER A 262 -21.03 -10.22 -6.39
N THR A 263 -21.46 -11.48 -6.53
CA THR A 263 -22.44 -11.93 -7.52
C THR A 263 -23.58 -12.68 -6.85
N ASP A 264 -24.59 -13.08 -7.61
CA ASP A 264 -25.68 -13.92 -7.09
C ASP A 264 -25.20 -15.30 -6.58
N LYS A 265 -24.03 -15.76 -7.03
CA LYS A 265 -23.47 -17.07 -6.65
C LYS A 265 -22.36 -16.99 -5.63
N GLU A 266 -21.59 -15.91 -5.64
CA GLU A 266 -20.38 -15.75 -4.83
C GLU A 266 -20.40 -14.43 -4.07
N VAL A 267 -19.91 -14.46 -2.84
CA VAL A 267 -19.75 -13.29 -1.98
C VAL A 267 -18.26 -13.02 -1.84
N MET A 268 -17.82 -11.82 -2.24
CA MET A 268 -16.48 -11.34 -1.95
C MET A 268 -16.41 -10.93 -0.48
N ILE A 269 -15.48 -11.52 0.26
CA ILE A 269 -15.31 -11.30 1.69
C ILE A 269 -14.27 -10.22 1.91
N GLY A 270 -14.64 -9.19 2.68
CA GLY A 270 -13.74 -8.13 3.14
C GLY A 270 -13.51 -8.20 4.64
N TRP A 271 -12.25 -8.23 5.05
CA TRP A 271 -11.85 -7.96 6.43
C TRP A 271 -11.77 -6.46 6.66
N LYS A 272 -12.53 -5.93 7.61
CA LYS A 272 -12.57 -4.50 7.91
C LYS A 272 -11.38 -4.12 8.79
N ILE A 273 -10.56 -3.20 8.30
CA ILE A 273 -9.50 -2.54 9.06
C ILE A 273 -10.17 -1.82 10.25
N PRO A 274 -9.72 -2.06 11.49
CA PRO A 274 -10.30 -1.42 12.68
C PRO A 274 -9.94 0.08 12.72
N ARG A 275 -10.63 0.94 11.97
CA ARG A 275 -10.38 2.40 11.91
C ARG A 275 -10.84 3.13 13.17
N ASP A 276 -12.00 2.73 13.70
CA ASP A 276 -12.57 3.28 14.94
C ASP A 276 -12.07 2.54 16.18
N PHE A 277 -11.02 1.73 16.06
CA PHE A 277 -10.47 0.90 17.13
C PHE A 277 -9.03 1.26 17.45
N ASN A 278 -8.61 0.96 18.69
CA ASN A 278 -7.19 0.98 19.02
C ASN A 278 -6.47 -0.16 18.29
N ARG A 279 -5.84 0.13 17.14
CA ARG A 279 -5.08 -0.88 16.38
C ARG A 279 -3.87 -1.44 17.09
N LYS A 280 -3.43 -0.86 18.22
CA LYS A 280 -2.46 -1.52 19.09
C LYS A 280 -2.95 -2.88 19.56
N LEU A 281 -4.27 -3.08 19.67
CA LEU A 281 -4.89 -4.35 20.05
C LEU A 281 -4.57 -5.49 19.06
N ILE A 282 -4.28 -5.19 17.78
CA ILE A 282 -3.81 -6.20 16.82
C ILE A 282 -2.39 -6.65 17.20
N VAL A 283 -1.51 -5.69 17.47
CA VAL A 283 -0.11 -5.97 17.83
C VAL A 283 0.00 -6.64 19.20
N GLU A 284 -0.96 -6.37 20.08
CA GLU A 284 -1.10 -7.00 21.41
C GLU A 284 -1.80 -8.38 21.35
N ASN A 285 -2.19 -8.85 20.15
CA ASN A 285 -2.90 -10.11 19.92
C ASN A 285 -4.26 -10.22 20.65
N LEU A 286 -4.91 -9.09 20.92
CA LEU A 286 -6.22 -9.03 21.58
C LEU A 286 -7.37 -9.07 20.57
N ILE A 287 -7.13 -8.65 19.33
CA ILE A 287 -8.09 -8.75 18.22
C ILE A 287 -7.41 -9.36 17.00
N PHE A 288 -8.19 -10.00 16.12
CA PHE A 288 -7.65 -10.69 14.96
C PHE A 288 -7.18 -9.71 13.88
N ASN A 289 -5.98 -9.97 13.36
CA ASN A 289 -5.50 -9.41 12.12
C ASN A 289 -6.21 -10.07 10.90
N ALA A 290 -5.88 -9.63 9.68
CA ALA A 290 -6.54 -10.15 8.47
C ALA A 290 -6.28 -11.66 8.24
N GLN A 291 -5.06 -12.14 8.46
CA GLN A 291 -4.70 -13.55 8.32
C GLN A 291 -5.36 -14.41 9.39
N GLU A 292 -5.37 -13.99 10.64
CA GLU A 292 -6.06 -14.71 11.73
C GLU A 292 -7.57 -14.78 11.50
N SER A 293 -8.15 -13.69 10.98
CA SER A 293 -9.57 -13.65 10.60
C SER A 293 -9.86 -14.61 9.44
N TYR A 294 -8.96 -14.68 8.46
CA TYR A 294 -9.04 -15.65 7.36
C TYR A 294 -8.96 -17.09 7.89
N ASP A 295 -7.94 -17.41 8.69
CA ASP A 295 -7.70 -18.75 9.21
C ASP A 295 -8.88 -19.21 10.07
N PHE A 296 -9.43 -18.33 10.91
CA PHE A 296 -10.59 -18.62 11.73
C PHE A 296 -11.87 -18.80 10.90
N LEU A 297 -12.10 -17.92 9.91
CA LEU A 297 -13.25 -18.02 9.03
C LEU A 297 -13.24 -19.34 8.24
N TYR A 298 -12.14 -19.64 7.55
CA TYR A 298 -12.04 -20.78 6.65
C TYR A 298 -11.76 -22.10 7.38
N GLY A 299 -10.99 -22.08 8.47
CA GLY A 299 -10.64 -23.25 9.25
C GLY A 299 -11.68 -23.66 10.29
N THR A 300 -12.49 -22.72 10.78
CA THR A 300 -13.42 -22.97 11.89
C THR A 300 -14.87 -22.64 11.55
N MET A 301 -15.16 -21.41 11.12
CA MET A 301 -16.56 -20.98 10.93
C MET A 301 -17.24 -21.66 9.74
N ILE A 302 -16.57 -21.76 8.59
CA ILE A 302 -17.15 -22.39 7.39
C ILE A 302 -17.51 -23.86 7.63
N PRO A 303 -16.60 -24.71 8.17
CA PRO A 303 -16.95 -26.09 8.53
C PRO A 303 -18.18 -26.16 9.44
N LYS A 304 -18.23 -25.33 10.50
CA LYS A 304 -19.37 -25.31 11.42
C LYS A 304 -20.67 -24.84 10.77
N ALA A 305 -20.59 -23.86 9.88
CA ALA A 305 -21.74 -23.32 9.17
C ALA A 305 -22.33 -24.32 8.17
N ILE A 306 -21.49 -25.19 7.58
CA ILE A 306 -21.96 -26.25 6.66
C ILE A 306 -22.85 -27.24 7.39
N ASP A 307 -22.52 -27.58 8.64
CA ASP A 307 -23.27 -28.50 9.50
C ASP A 307 -24.56 -27.92 10.09
N LEU A 308 -24.78 -26.60 9.92
CA LEU A 308 -26.00 -25.89 10.34
C LEU A 308 -27.16 -26.09 9.36
#